data_AF-A0AAF0SZJ7-F1
#
_entry.id   AF-A0AAF0SZJ7-F1
#
_cell.length_a   1.000
_cell.length_b   1.000
_cell.length_c   1.000
_cell.angle_alpha   90.00
_cell.angle_beta   90.00
_cell.angle_gamma   90.00
#
_symmetry.space_group_name_H-M   'P 1'
#
loop_
_entity.id
_entity.type
_entity.pdbx_description
1 polymer ?
#
loop_
_entity_poly.entity_id
_entity_poly.type
_entity_poly.pdbx_seq_one_letter_code
_entity_poly.pdbx_strand_id
1 'polypeptide(L)'
;MEPKDPDAPIDPYSEYDLYDVINGDLPAGKSTEYEGPHLISSGPSVTVQPDGHAGSVDTIDPEDYDDVLELVDELNGLVLEWRELSINGTDEDLIEWAGPWVTSDESKADDDHWLVVPEDIPEAGV
;
A
#
# COMPACT_ATOMS: atom_id res chain seq x y z
N MET A 1 8.16 15.76 -19.22
CA MET A 1 7.06 14.80 -19.04
C MET A 1 5.78 15.61 -19.17
N GLU A 2 4.83 15.14 -19.97
CA GLU A 2 3.49 15.73 -19.98
C GLU A 2 2.79 15.37 -18.66
N PRO A 3 2.02 16.29 -18.05
CA PRO A 3 1.22 15.96 -16.87
C PRO A 3 0.14 14.95 -17.26
N LYS A 4 0.03 13.87 -16.49
CA LYS A 4 -1.07 12.90 -16.61
C LYS A 4 -2.41 13.59 -16.24
N ASP A 5 -3.50 13.05 -16.78
CA ASP A 5 -4.87 13.58 -16.71
C ASP A 5 -5.30 13.93 -15.27
N PRO A 6 -5.69 15.18 -14.95
CA PRO A 6 -6.02 15.59 -13.58
C PRO A 6 -7.24 14.87 -12.97
N ASP A 7 -8.03 14.15 -13.77
CA ASP A 7 -9.19 13.38 -13.30
C ASP A 7 -8.88 11.89 -13.09
N ALA A 8 -7.65 11.43 -13.36
CA ALA A 8 -7.26 10.08 -12.98
C ALA A 8 -7.09 9.98 -11.45
N PRO A 9 -7.41 8.84 -10.82
CA PRO A 9 -7.16 8.61 -9.40
C PRO A 9 -5.64 8.57 -9.16
N ILE A 10 -5.04 9.75 -9.07
CA ILE A 10 -3.60 9.99 -9.04
C ILE A 10 -3.21 10.33 -7.62
N ASP A 11 -2.28 9.56 -7.05
CA ASP A 11 -1.40 10.09 -6.02
C ASP A 11 -0.50 11.16 -6.67
N PRO A 12 -0.66 12.46 -6.34
CA PRO A 12 0.09 13.54 -6.98
C PRO A 12 1.59 13.51 -6.65
N TYR A 13 2.01 12.65 -5.74
CA TYR A 13 3.40 12.48 -5.33
C TYR A 13 4.06 11.21 -5.91
N SER A 14 3.28 10.37 -6.60
CA SER A 14 3.76 9.18 -7.29
C SER A 14 4.03 9.47 -8.78
N GLU A 15 5.07 8.84 -9.33
CA GLU A 15 5.30 8.79 -10.78
C GLU A 15 4.31 7.82 -11.48
N TYR A 16 3.72 6.92 -10.70
CA TYR A 16 2.85 5.84 -11.15
C TYR A 16 1.40 6.07 -10.71
N ASP A 17 0.47 5.49 -11.46
CA ASP A 17 -0.96 5.51 -11.17
C ASP A 17 -1.59 4.11 -11.27
N LEU A 18 -2.91 4.02 -11.07
CA LEU A 18 -3.63 2.75 -11.15
C LEU A 18 -3.64 2.13 -12.56
N TYR A 19 -3.47 2.91 -13.62
CA TYR A 19 -3.31 2.34 -14.96
C TYR A 19 -1.97 1.62 -15.08
N ASP A 20 -0.90 2.15 -14.48
CA ASP A 20 0.39 1.46 -14.44
C ASP A 20 0.30 0.13 -13.66
N VAL A 21 -0.59 0.04 -12.66
CA VAL A 21 -0.88 -1.20 -11.91
C VAL A 21 -1.57 -2.24 -12.81
N ILE A 22 -2.73 -1.91 -13.41
CA ILE A 22 -3.49 -2.89 -14.20
C ILE A 22 -2.78 -3.30 -15.51
N ASN A 23 -1.92 -2.44 -16.04
CA ASN A 23 -1.13 -2.76 -17.23
C ASN A 23 0.12 -3.60 -16.89
N GLY A 24 0.43 -3.81 -15.61
CA GLY A 24 1.66 -4.48 -15.17
C GLY A 24 2.92 -3.65 -15.46
N ASP A 25 2.77 -2.33 -15.62
CA ASP A 25 3.85 -1.40 -15.95
C ASP A 25 4.54 -0.84 -14.69
N LEU A 26 3.98 -1.06 -13.49
CA LEU A 26 4.58 -0.67 -12.21
C LEU A 26 5.87 -1.49 -11.95
N PRO A 27 7.07 -0.86 -11.96
CA PRO A 27 8.32 -1.60 -11.84
C PRO A 27 8.46 -2.25 -10.46
N ALA A 28 9.14 -3.39 -10.40
CA ALA A 28 9.40 -4.08 -9.14
C ALA A 28 10.11 -3.16 -8.12
N GLY A 29 9.62 -3.16 -6.88
CA GLY A 29 10.12 -2.29 -5.81
C GLY A 29 9.64 -0.84 -5.90
N LYS A 30 8.73 -0.52 -6.82
CA LYS A 30 8.00 0.76 -6.85
C LYS A 30 6.60 0.58 -6.30
N SER A 31 6.02 1.70 -5.87
CA SER A 31 4.67 1.75 -5.37
C SER A 31 3.92 2.98 -5.86
N THR A 32 2.59 2.91 -5.76
CA THR A 32 1.68 4.06 -5.81
C THR A 32 0.72 3.97 -4.62
N GLU A 33 0.18 5.09 -4.16
CA GLU A 33 -0.85 5.11 -3.13
C GLU A 33 -2.26 5.19 -3.75
N TYR A 34 -3.24 4.60 -3.07
CA TYR A 34 -4.65 4.82 -3.34
C TYR A 34 -5.42 5.01 -2.03
N GLU A 35 -5.77 6.26 -1.67
CA GLU A 35 -6.58 6.57 -0.48
C GLU A 35 -6.02 5.96 0.82
N GLY A 36 -4.69 5.91 0.93
CA GLY A 36 -3.87 5.47 2.06
C GLY A 36 -3.33 4.02 2.02
N PRO A 37 -3.90 3.04 1.30
CA PRO A 37 -3.12 1.85 0.94
C PRO A 37 -2.01 2.12 -0.08
N HIS A 38 -0.83 1.54 0.14
CA HIS A 38 0.26 1.44 -0.83
C HIS A 38 0.12 0.17 -1.66
N LEU A 39 0.22 0.33 -2.98
CA LEU A 39 0.25 -0.72 -3.98
C LEU A 39 1.68 -0.96 -4.40
N ILE A 40 2.32 -2.01 -3.88
CA ILE A 40 3.75 -2.28 -4.02
C ILE A 40 3.97 -3.39 -5.05
N SER A 41 4.65 -3.10 -6.15
CA SER A 41 4.96 -4.11 -7.17
C SER A 41 6.06 -5.06 -6.71
N SER A 42 5.74 -6.36 -6.76
CA SER A 42 6.67 -7.46 -6.52
C SER A 42 7.09 -8.18 -7.82
N GLY A 43 6.77 -7.60 -8.98
CA GLY A 43 6.92 -8.20 -10.29
C GLY A 43 5.55 -8.38 -10.96
N PRO A 44 5.05 -9.62 -11.17
CA PRO A 44 3.76 -9.84 -11.82
C PRO A 44 2.56 -9.49 -10.92
N SER A 45 2.75 -9.44 -9.60
CA SER A 45 1.69 -9.13 -8.64
C SER A 45 2.00 -7.91 -7.81
N VAL A 46 0.95 -7.27 -7.32
CA VAL A 46 1.00 -6.04 -6.53
C VAL A 46 0.43 -6.31 -5.14
N THR A 47 1.24 -6.05 -4.12
CA THR A 47 0.83 -6.20 -2.73
C THR A 47 0.12 -4.94 -2.26
N VAL A 48 -1.01 -5.09 -1.56
CA VAL A 48 -1.73 -3.99 -0.92
C VAL A 48 -1.35 -3.92 0.54
N GLN A 49 -0.73 -2.81 0.95
CA GLN A 49 -0.25 -2.59 2.31
C GLN A 49 -0.81 -1.25 2.84
N PRO A 50 -1.59 -1.25 3.93
CA PRO A 50 -2.07 -0.01 4.53
C PRO A 50 -0.90 0.88 4.99
N ASP A 51 -1.02 2.20 4.79
CA ASP A 51 0.05 3.13 5.18
C ASP A 51 0.40 3.02 6.66
N GLY A 52 1.70 3.05 6.94
CA GLY A 52 2.24 2.91 8.29
C GLY A 52 2.15 1.52 8.91
N HIS A 53 1.60 0.51 8.22
CA HIS A 53 1.56 -0.88 8.69
C HIS A 53 2.58 -1.76 7.98
N ALA A 54 3.00 -2.85 8.61
CA ALA A 54 3.98 -3.79 8.04
C ALA A 54 3.35 -4.96 7.27
N GLY A 55 2.06 -5.21 7.45
CA GLY A 55 1.36 -6.34 6.86
C GLY A 55 0.66 -5.99 5.54
N SER A 56 0.59 -7.01 4.69
CA SER A 56 -0.22 -7.01 3.47
C SER A 56 -1.65 -7.40 3.81
N VAL A 57 -2.62 -6.67 3.29
CA VAL A 57 -4.05 -7.00 3.41
C VAL A 57 -4.58 -7.72 2.17
N ASP A 58 -3.92 -7.53 1.02
CA ASP A 58 -4.28 -8.22 -0.21
C ASP A 58 -3.14 -8.34 -1.22
N THR A 59 -3.35 -9.13 -2.27
CA THR A 59 -2.46 -9.24 -3.43
C THR A 59 -3.27 -9.20 -4.72
N ILE A 60 -3.01 -8.18 -5.51
CA ILE A 60 -3.62 -7.91 -6.81
C ILE A 60 -2.80 -8.62 -7.89
N ASP A 61 -3.46 -9.40 -8.72
CA ASP A 61 -2.93 -9.83 -10.01
C ASP A 61 -3.54 -8.94 -11.11
N PRO A 62 -2.74 -8.12 -11.83
CA PRO A 62 -3.26 -7.25 -12.88
C PRO A 62 -4.10 -7.98 -13.95
N GLU A 63 -3.85 -9.27 -14.19
CA GLU A 63 -4.59 -10.06 -15.17
C GLU A 63 -6.04 -10.38 -14.73
N ASP A 64 -6.39 -10.18 -13.45
CA ASP A 64 -7.73 -10.46 -12.91
C ASP A 64 -8.73 -9.31 -13.16
N TYR A 65 -8.29 -8.16 -13.68
CA TYR A 65 -9.11 -6.96 -13.86
C TYR A 65 -9.24 -6.59 -15.35
N ASP A 66 -10.47 -6.39 -15.81
CA ASP A 66 -10.72 -5.97 -17.20
C ASP A 66 -10.43 -4.47 -17.40
N ASP A 67 -10.62 -3.66 -16.35
CA ASP A 67 -10.35 -2.23 -16.36
C ASP A 67 -10.05 -1.65 -14.97
N VAL A 68 -9.66 -0.37 -14.95
CA VAL A 68 -9.26 0.33 -13.73
C VAL A 68 -10.43 0.51 -12.74
N LEU A 69 -11.67 0.50 -13.21
CA LEU A 69 -12.84 0.69 -12.35
C LEU A 69 -13.10 -0.55 -11.49
N GLU A 70 -12.84 -1.75 -12.02
CA GLU A 70 -12.90 -2.98 -11.24
C GLU A 70 -11.84 -3.01 -10.14
N LEU A 71 -10.61 -2.61 -10.46
CA LEU A 71 -9.55 -2.44 -9.45
C LEU A 71 -9.97 -1.41 -8.39
N VAL A 72 -10.51 -0.26 -8.81
CA VAL A 72 -10.99 0.79 -7.91
C VAL A 72 -12.10 0.29 -6.99
N ASP A 73 -13.02 -0.57 -7.46
CA ASP A 73 -14.10 -1.12 -6.63
C ASP A 73 -13.52 -2.01 -5.51
N GLU A 74 -12.57 -2.88 -5.84
CA GLU A 74 -11.88 -3.73 -4.86
C GLU A 74 -11.09 -2.90 -3.83
N LEU A 75 -10.31 -1.93 -4.30
CA LEU A 75 -9.55 -1.03 -3.44
C LEU A 75 -10.46 -0.20 -2.52
N ASN A 76 -11.63 0.24 -3.01
CA ASN A 76 -12.62 0.91 -2.17
C ASN A 76 -13.18 -0.02 -1.08
N GLY A 77 -13.31 -1.32 -1.35
CA GLY A 77 -13.64 -2.32 -0.33
C GLY A 77 -12.63 -2.32 0.81
N LEU A 78 -11.33 -2.41 0.49
CA LEU A 78 -10.24 -2.39 1.46
C LEU A 78 -10.17 -1.06 2.22
N VAL A 79 -10.35 0.07 1.53
CA VAL A 79 -10.37 1.42 2.15
C VAL A 79 -11.53 1.57 3.13
N LEU A 80 -12.72 1.04 2.80
CA LEU A 80 -13.87 1.08 3.69
C LEU A 80 -13.64 0.22 4.93
N GLU A 81 -13.08 -0.98 4.79
CA GLU A 81 -12.73 -1.84 5.92
C GLU A 81 -11.69 -1.17 6.82
N TRP A 82 -10.64 -0.60 6.24
CA TRP A 82 -9.63 0.12 6.99
C TRP A 82 -10.20 1.31 7.76
N ARG A 83 -11.09 2.10 7.14
CA ARG A 83 -11.76 3.24 7.78
C ARG A 83 -12.66 2.79 8.92
N GLU A 84 -13.39 1.69 8.75
CA GLU A 84 -14.24 1.12 9.79
C GLU A 84 -13.41 0.67 10.99
N LEU A 85 -12.33 -0.08 10.75
CA LEU A 85 -11.41 -0.52 11.80
C LEU A 85 -10.72 0.67 12.49
N SER A 86 -10.33 1.70 11.74
CA SER A 86 -9.67 2.90 12.29
C SER A 86 -10.58 3.79 13.13
N ILE A 87 -11.88 3.80 12.87
CA ILE A 87 -12.83 4.67 13.57
C ILE A 87 -13.52 3.92 14.71
N ASN A 88 -13.90 2.67 14.48
CA ASN A 88 -14.77 1.89 15.36
C ASN A 88 -14.09 0.66 15.97
N GLY A 89 -12.95 0.22 15.42
CA GLY A 89 -12.18 -0.92 15.91
C GLY A 89 -11.23 -0.57 17.06
N THR A 90 -10.52 -1.59 17.53
CA THR A 90 -9.40 -1.47 18.46
C THR A 90 -8.06 -1.49 17.71
N ASP A 91 -7.01 -1.08 18.40
CA ASP A 91 -5.65 -1.19 17.86
C ASP A 91 -5.30 -2.65 17.52
N GLU A 92 -5.78 -3.60 18.31
CA GLU A 92 -5.62 -5.03 18.07
C GLU A 92 -6.33 -5.50 16.80
N ASP A 93 -7.53 -5.00 16.51
CA ASP A 93 -8.26 -5.37 15.28
C ASP A 93 -7.50 -4.88 14.03
N LEU A 94 -6.93 -3.67 14.10
CA LEU A 94 -6.11 -3.12 13.02
C LEU A 94 -4.81 -3.91 12.83
N ILE A 95 -4.16 -4.33 13.92
CA ILE A 95 -2.94 -5.15 13.83
C ILE A 95 -3.24 -6.54 13.30
N GLU A 96 -4.36 -7.14 13.69
CA GLU A 96 -4.76 -8.45 13.15
C GLU A 96 -5.00 -8.37 11.65
N TRP A 97 -5.62 -7.28 11.18
CA TRP A 97 -5.93 -7.07 9.77
C TRP A 97 -4.70 -6.67 8.93
N ALA A 98 -3.95 -5.64 9.37
CA ALA A 98 -2.88 -5.01 8.60
C ALA A 98 -1.46 -5.29 9.13
N GLY A 99 -1.31 -6.07 10.20
CA GLY A 99 -0.03 -6.24 10.89
C GLY A 99 0.36 -5.04 11.76
N PRO A 100 1.52 -5.11 12.45
CA PRO A 100 1.97 -4.06 13.37
C PRO A 100 2.29 -2.75 12.65
N TRP A 101 2.26 -1.64 13.40
CA TRP A 101 2.68 -0.34 12.89
C TRP A 101 4.19 -0.25 12.74
N VAL A 102 4.63 0.35 11.63
CA VAL A 102 6.04 0.61 11.38
C VAL A 102 6.48 1.87 12.12
N THR A 103 7.64 1.82 12.76
CA THR A 103 8.24 2.97 13.42
C THR A 103 9.76 2.94 13.36
N SER A 104 10.41 4.11 13.40
CA SER A 104 11.86 4.21 13.63
C SER A 104 12.21 4.41 15.12
N ASP A 105 11.22 4.50 16.00
CA ASP A 105 11.41 4.68 17.44
C ASP A 105 11.79 3.36 18.11
N GLU A 106 13.09 3.17 18.33
CA GLU A 106 13.63 1.98 18.99
C GLU A 106 13.06 1.75 20.41
N SER A 107 12.52 2.77 21.07
CA SER A 107 11.93 2.61 22.40
C SER A 107 10.65 1.75 22.41
N LYS A 108 10.07 1.52 21.23
CA LYS A 108 8.88 0.69 21.02
C LYS A 108 9.19 -0.77 20.69
N ALA A 109 10.46 -1.17 20.67
CA ALA A 109 10.88 -2.52 20.24
C ALA A 109 10.30 -3.67 21.08
N ASP A 110 9.93 -3.43 22.33
CA ASP A 110 9.35 -4.44 23.24
C ASP A 110 7.81 -4.47 23.19
N ASP A 111 7.19 -3.69 22.30
CA ASP A 111 5.74 -3.58 22.15
C ASP A 111 5.31 -4.26 20.84
N ASP A 112 4.52 -5.33 20.96
CA ASP A 112 4.04 -6.15 19.83
C ASP A 112 3.16 -5.37 18.85
N HIS A 113 2.65 -4.18 19.24
CA HIS A 113 1.93 -3.27 18.34
C HIS A 113 2.86 -2.63 17.28
N TRP A 114 4.18 -2.70 17.46
CA TRP A 114 5.14 -1.98 16.61
C TRP A 114 6.20 -2.90 15.98
N LEU A 115 6.48 -2.65 14.70
CA LEU A 115 7.67 -3.13 14.01
C LEU A 115 8.67 -1.98 13.89
N VAL A 116 9.78 -2.08 14.63
CA VAL A 116 10.88 -1.10 14.53
C VAL A 116 11.70 -1.39 13.27
N VAL A 117 11.70 -0.44 12.33
CA VAL A 117 12.55 -0.47 11.14
C VAL A 117 13.82 0.33 11.42
N PRO A 118 15.01 -0.28 11.34
CA PRO A 118 16.27 0.42 11.61
C PRO A 118 16.49 1.54 10.60
N GLU A 119 16.99 2.69 11.06
CA GLU A 119 17.28 3.85 10.19
C GLU A 119 18.40 3.57 9.15
N ASP A 120 19.20 2.51 9.36
CA ASP A 120 20.31 2.12 8.49
C ASP A 120 20.00 0.87 7.66
N ILE A 121 19.35 1.05 6.50
CA ILE A 121 19.60 0.15 5.36
C ILE A 121 20.58 0.90 4.46
N PRO A 122 21.89 0.52 4.42
CA PRO A 122 22.77 1.08 3.41
C PRO A 122 22.14 0.79 2.05
N GLU A 123 21.97 1.83 1.22
CA GLU A 123 21.55 1.69 -0.18
C GLU A 123 22.21 0.43 -0.74
N ALA A 124 21.40 -0.58 -1.07
CA ALA A 124 21.91 -1.79 -1.69
C ALA A 124 22.62 -1.35 -2.97
N GLY A 125 23.94 -1.29 -2.90
CA GLY A 125 24.74 -0.65 -3.91
C GLY A 125 24.62 -1.35 -5.25
N VAL A 126 24.38 -0.54 -6.27
CA VAL A 126 24.68 -0.73 -7.70
C VAL A 126 23.86 -1.78 -8.46
#